data_AF-A0A9D1HB57-F1
#
_entry.id   AF-A0A9D1HB57-F1
#
_cell.length_a   1.000
_cell.length_b   1.000
_cell.length_c   1.000
_cell.angle_alpha   90.00
_cell.angle_beta   90.00
_cell.angle_gamma   90.00
#
_symmetry.space_group_name_H-M   'P 1'
#
loop_
_entity.id
_entity.type
_entity.pdbx_description
1 polymer ?
#
loop_
_entity_poly.entity_id
_entity_poly.type
_entity_poly.pdbx_seq_one_letter_code
_entity_poly.pdbx_strand_id
1 'polypeptide(L)'
;MRSLKLTLGIVSFFMAFLVMLYLCVMLMESGIGAYGYFDFSAIILMAVYALVAGVIVILTADEERNTVFLSAAFYIAGGILGLALMRDFNSITVWAAAYIVCGIIFIISSIKAHE
;
A
#
# COMPACT_ATOMS: atom_id res chain seq x y z
N MET A 1 6.85 -19.57 8.12
CA MET A 1 5.86 -18.63 7.51
C MET A 1 5.58 -17.42 8.38
N ARG A 2 5.34 -17.59 9.69
CA ARG A 2 5.05 -16.49 10.61
C ARG A 2 6.02 -15.31 10.53
N SER A 3 7.34 -15.55 10.61
CA SER A 3 8.33 -14.47 10.54
C SER A 3 8.25 -13.66 9.25
N LEU A 4 8.08 -14.34 8.10
CA LEU A 4 7.95 -13.70 6.79
C LEU A 4 6.68 -12.85 6.70
N LYS A 5 5.54 -13.38 7.19
CA LYS A 5 4.28 -12.62 7.25
C LYS A 5 4.41 -11.39 8.16
N LEU A 6 5.00 -11.54 9.35
CA LEU A 6 5.24 -10.40 10.25
C LEU A 6 6.12 -9.33 9.60
N THR A 7 7.20 -9.73 8.91
CA THR A 7 8.05 -8.80 8.16
C THR A 7 7.24 -8.08 7.08
N LEU A 8 6.45 -8.80 6.29
CA LEU A 8 5.60 -8.21 5.25
C LEU A 8 4.58 -7.23 5.83
N GLY A 9 3.94 -7.57 6.95
CA GLY A 9 3.01 -6.68 7.65
C GLY A 9 3.68 -5.40 8.14
N ILE A 10 4.88 -5.49 8.73
CA ILE A 10 5.67 -4.34 9.15
C ILE A 10 6.04 -3.46 7.95
N VAL A 11 6.47 -4.06 6.83
CA VAL A 11 6.75 -3.32 5.59
C VAL A 11 5.53 -2.52 5.13
N SER A 12 4.31 -3.04 5.31
CA SER A 12 3.10 -2.29 4.97
C SER A 12 2.87 -1.06 5.84
N PHE A 13 3.16 -1.15 7.14
CA PHE A 13 3.12 0.01 8.02
C PHE A 13 4.14 1.07 7.61
N PHE A 14 5.37 0.65 7.28
CA PHE A 14 6.38 1.58 6.76
C PHE A 14 5.95 2.22 5.45
N MET A 15 5.33 1.45 4.55
CA MET A 15 4.86 1.97 3.27
C MET A 15 3.77 3.02 3.47
N ALA A 16 2.79 2.76 4.33
CA ALA A 16 1.76 3.74 4.68
C ALA A 16 2.35 5.00 5.33
N PHE A 17 3.33 4.83 6.23
CA PHE A 17 4.02 5.93 6.87
C PHE A 17 4.78 6.81 5.87
N LEU A 18 5.52 6.21 4.94
CA LEU A 18 6.26 6.95 3.90
C LEU A 18 5.32 7.72 2.96
N VAL A 19 4.20 7.12 2.56
CA VAL A 19 3.19 7.79 1.73
C VAL A 19 2.53 8.95 2.48
N MET A 20 2.31 8.83 3.78
CA MET A 20 1.84 9.94 4.63
C MET A 20 2.90 11.04 4.79
N LEU A 21 4.18 10.71 4.89
CA LEU A 21 5.24 11.73 4.89
C LEU A 21 5.30 12.48 3.55
N TYR A 22 5.14 11.76 2.44
CA TYR A 22 5.03 12.38 1.11
C TYR A 22 3.82 13.34 1.03
N LEU A 23 2.68 12.98 1.63
CA LEU A 23 1.53 13.86 1.78
C LEU A 23 1.89 15.17 2.51
N CYS A 24 2.62 15.07 3.63
CA CYS A 24 3.05 16.24 4.40
C CYS A 24 3.97 17.16 3.59
N VAL A 25 4.94 16.60 2.84
CA VAL A 25 5.82 17.40 1.98
C VAL A 25 5.02 18.11 0.89
N MET A 26 4.11 17.40 0.24
CA MET A 26 3.24 17.97 -0.80
C MET A 26 2.33 19.09 -0.27
N LEU A 27 1.84 18.96 0.97
CA LEU A 27 1.08 20.01 1.66
C LEU A 27 1.92 21.25 1.94
N MET A 28 3.20 21.09 2.29
CA MET A 28 4.12 22.19 2.59
C MET A 28 4.59 22.93 1.34
N GLU A 29 4.85 22.23 0.24
CA GLU A 29 5.35 22.87 -0.99
C GLU A 29 4.30 23.72 -1.69
N SER A 30 3.04 23.31 -1.67
CA SER A 30 2.06 23.86 -2.63
C SER A 30 0.70 24.18 -2.02
N GLY A 31 0.43 23.72 -0.80
CA GLY A 31 -0.88 23.85 -0.16
C GLY A 31 -2.01 23.15 -0.92
N ILE A 32 -3.20 23.11 -0.30
CA ILE A 32 -4.36 22.41 -0.89
C ILE A 32 -4.90 23.13 -2.16
N GLY A 33 -4.53 24.39 -2.37
CA GLY A 33 -5.02 25.18 -3.51
C GLY A 33 -4.35 24.85 -4.85
N ALA A 34 -3.12 24.33 -4.85
CA ALA A 34 -2.36 24.04 -6.05
C ALA A 34 -2.55 22.61 -6.58
N TYR A 35 -2.91 21.68 -5.69
CA TYR A 35 -3.19 20.28 -6.01
C TYR A 35 -4.64 19.99 -5.66
N GLY A 36 -5.44 19.46 -6.58
CA GLY A 36 -6.87 19.28 -6.32
C GLY A 36 -7.11 18.37 -5.12
N TYR A 37 -8.25 18.52 -4.45
CA TYR A 37 -8.69 17.64 -3.36
C TYR A 37 -8.63 16.13 -3.72
N PHE A 38 -8.76 15.82 -5.01
CA PHE A 38 -8.67 14.46 -5.54
C PHE A 38 -7.28 13.83 -5.36
N ASP A 39 -6.20 14.59 -5.51
CA ASP A 39 -4.83 14.05 -5.40
C ASP A 39 -4.48 13.71 -3.94
N PHE A 40 -4.88 14.57 -3.00
CA PHE A 40 -4.68 14.32 -1.57
C PHE A 40 -5.50 13.11 -1.10
N SER A 41 -6.74 12.96 -1.58
CA SER A 41 -7.57 11.82 -1.22
C SER A 41 -7.03 10.50 -1.77
N ALA A 42 -6.39 10.49 -2.94
CA ALA A 42 -5.70 9.32 -3.49
C ALA A 42 -4.58 8.82 -2.55
N ILE A 43 -3.72 9.73 -2.09
CA ILE A 43 -2.60 9.42 -1.20
C ILE A 43 -3.09 8.88 0.15
N ILE A 44 -4.12 9.52 0.72
CA ILE A 44 -4.74 9.07 1.99
C ILE A 44 -5.36 7.69 1.82
N LEU A 45 -6.12 7.45 0.74
CA LEU A 45 -6.71 6.15 0.47
C LEU A 45 -5.63 5.08 0.31
N MET A 46 -4.57 5.33 -0.45
CA MET A 46 -3.43 4.42 -0.56
C MET A 46 -2.82 4.10 0.81
N ALA A 47 -2.62 5.09 1.68
CA ALA A 47 -2.11 4.85 3.03
C ALA A 47 -3.04 3.94 3.84
N VAL A 48 -4.36 4.18 3.79
CA VAL A 48 -5.36 3.33 4.47
C VAL A 48 -5.34 1.89 3.96
N TYR A 49 -5.28 1.69 2.63
CA TYR A 49 -5.23 0.36 2.05
C TYR A 49 -3.96 -0.41 2.46
N ALA A 50 -2.80 0.24 2.53
CA ALA A 50 -1.58 -0.39 3.05
C ALA A 50 -1.68 -0.73 4.54
N LEU A 51 -2.29 0.13 5.36
CA LEU A 51 -2.51 -0.17 6.78
C LEU A 51 -3.42 -1.38 6.96
N VAL A 52 -4.54 -1.44 6.24
CA VAL A 52 -5.46 -2.58 6.28
C VAL A 52 -4.74 -3.86 5.82
N ALA A 53 -4.00 -3.80 4.73
CA ALA A 53 -3.20 -4.94 4.24
C ALA A 53 -2.17 -5.42 5.29
N GLY A 54 -1.49 -4.51 5.97
CA GLY A 54 -0.54 -4.80 7.04
C GLY A 54 -1.18 -5.45 8.26
N VAL A 55 -2.29 -4.88 8.75
CA VAL A 55 -3.05 -5.41 9.88
C VAL A 55 -3.53 -6.83 9.59
N ILE A 56 -4.12 -7.06 8.42
CA ILE A 56 -4.60 -8.39 8.01
C ILE A 56 -3.46 -9.41 8.11
N VAL A 57 -2.28 -9.12 7.57
CA VAL A 57 -1.16 -10.07 7.55
C VAL A 57 -0.54 -10.31 8.92
N ILE A 58 -0.50 -9.30 9.79
CA ILE A 58 -0.01 -9.47 11.16
C ILE A 58 -0.98 -10.33 11.97
N LEU A 59 -2.28 -10.05 11.92
CA LEU A 59 -3.29 -10.80 12.68
C LEU A 59 -3.41 -12.26 12.21
N THR A 60 -3.16 -12.49 10.93
CA THR A 60 -3.27 -13.82 10.30
C THR A 60 -1.90 -14.47 10.09
N ALA A 61 -0.88 -14.01 10.82
CA ALA A 61 0.49 -14.52 10.72
C ALA A 61 0.58 -16.03 11.01
N ASP A 62 -0.32 -16.55 11.84
CA ASP A 62 -0.42 -17.96 12.21
C ASP A 62 -1.45 -18.75 11.37
N GLU A 63 -2.27 -18.08 10.53
CA GLU A 63 -3.36 -18.70 9.75
C GLU A 63 -2.94 -19.15 8.33
N GLU A 64 -3.84 -19.84 7.61
CA GLU A 64 -3.61 -20.39 6.27
C GLU A 64 -3.59 -19.37 5.12
N ARG A 65 -3.30 -19.87 3.92
CA ARG A 65 -3.03 -19.19 2.64
C ARG A 65 -3.97 -18.04 2.25
N ASN A 66 -5.27 -18.13 2.55
CA ASN A 66 -6.29 -17.19 2.02
C ASN A 66 -6.11 -15.75 2.50
N THR A 67 -5.52 -15.54 3.67
CA THR A 67 -5.39 -14.21 4.27
C THR A 67 -4.29 -13.36 3.64
N VAL A 68 -3.24 -14.00 3.10
CA VAL A 68 -2.18 -13.33 2.34
C VAL A 68 -2.69 -12.82 0.99
N PHE A 69 -3.57 -13.59 0.33
CA PHE A 69 -4.23 -13.16 -0.91
C PHE A 69 -5.14 -11.95 -0.68
N LEU A 70 -5.88 -11.93 0.43
CA LEU A 70 -6.71 -10.79 0.79
C LEU A 70 -5.86 -9.52 0.99
N SER A 71 -4.75 -9.62 1.70
CA SER A 71 -3.82 -8.49 1.88
C SER A 71 -3.19 -8.01 0.58
N ALA A 72 -2.78 -8.94 -0.30
CA ALA A 72 -2.31 -8.60 -1.63
C ALA A 72 -3.37 -7.86 -2.47
N ALA A 73 -4.64 -8.27 -2.37
CA ALA A 73 -5.75 -7.61 -3.03
C ALA A 73 -5.93 -6.17 -2.54
N PHE A 74 -5.81 -5.91 -1.23
CA PHE A 74 -5.82 -4.53 -0.70
C PHE A 74 -4.64 -3.70 -1.23
N TYR A 75 -3.44 -4.28 -1.33
CA TYR A 75 -2.30 -3.58 -1.91
C TYR A 75 -2.53 -3.17 -3.37
N ILE A 76 -2.98 -4.13 -4.18
CA ILE A 76 -3.22 -3.92 -5.60
C ILE A 76 -4.37 -2.93 -5.80
N ALA A 77 -5.47 -3.06 -5.05
CA ALA A 77 -6.59 -2.12 -5.09
C ALA A 77 -6.16 -0.71 -4.70
N GLY A 78 -5.34 -0.56 -3.65
CA GLY A 78 -4.77 0.73 -3.26
C GLY A 78 -3.93 1.35 -4.38
N GLY A 79 -3.06 0.56 -5.03
CA GLY A 79 -2.27 1.04 -6.16
C GLY A 79 -3.11 1.43 -7.38
N ILE A 80 -4.11 0.63 -7.75
CA ILE A 80 -5.03 0.94 -8.86
C ILE A 80 -5.83 2.22 -8.56
N LEU A 81 -6.36 2.36 -7.34
CA LEU A 81 -7.07 3.56 -6.93
C LEU A 81 -6.16 4.79 -6.97
N GLY A 82 -4.92 4.65 -6.50
CA GLY A 82 -3.90 5.67 -6.67
C GLY A 82 -3.81 6.14 -8.12
N LEU A 83 -3.67 5.21 -9.06
CA LEU A 83 -3.58 5.49 -10.51
C LEU A 83 -4.84 6.10 -11.10
N ALA A 84 -6.02 5.69 -10.63
CA ALA A 84 -7.29 6.19 -11.14
C ALA A 84 -7.63 7.61 -10.65
N LEU A 85 -7.17 7.97 -9.46
CA LEU A 85 -7.48 9.26 -8.81
C LEU A 85 -6.46 10.36 -9.12
N MET A 86 -5.26 10.00 -9.60
CA MET A 86 -4.19 10.96 -9.90
C MET A 86 -4.39 11.63 -11.27
N ARG A 87 -4.23 12.96 -11.33
CA ARG A 87 -4.38 13.72 -12.60
C ARG A 87 -3.07 14.06 -13.31
N ASP A 88 -2.01 14.46 -12.58
CA ASP A 88 -0.81 15.03 -13.22
C ASP A 88 0.54 14.70 -12.55
N PHE A 89 0.58 13.92 -11.46
CA PHE A 89 1.83 13.68 -10.71
C PHE A 89 2.51 12.35 -11.03
N ASN A 90 3.63 12.45 -11.75
CA ASN A 90 4.55 11.34 -11.99
C ASN A 90 5.02 10.67 -10.68
N SER A 91 5.13 11.44 -9.58
CA SER A 91 5.57 10.95 -8.28
C SER A 91 4.54 10.04 -7.59
N ILE A 92 3.23 10.33 -7.68
CA ILE A 92 2.20 9.45 -7.11
C ILE A 92 2.15 8.14 -7.90
N THR A 93 2.38 8.20 -9.22
CA THR A 93 2.47 7.02 -10.09
C THR A 93 3.54 6.03 -9.60
N VAL A 94 4.70 6.54 -9.16
CA VAL A 94 5.78 5.70 -8.60
C VAL A 94 5.32 4.98 -7.33
N TRP A 95 4.63 5.68 -6.43
CA TRP A 95 4.09 5.07 -5.21
C TRP A 95 3.01 4.03 -5.53
N ALA A 96 2.12 4.32 -6.48
CA ALA A 96 1.07 3.40 -6.87
C ALA A 96 1.63 2.13 -7.54
N ALA A 97 2.66 2.28 -8.38
CA ALA A 97 3.39 1.14 -8.94
C ALA A 97 4.06 0.30 -7.84
N ALA A 98 4.69 0.95 -6.85
CA ALA A 98 5.31 0.24 -5.72
C ALA A 98 4.27 -0.56 -4.91
N TYR A 99 3.06 -0.05 -4.74
CA TYR A 99 1.95 -0.78 -4.09
C TYR A 99 1.57 -2.05 -4.86
N ILE A 100 1.46 -1.96 -6.19
CA ILE A 100 1.17 -3.11 -7.04
C ILE A 100 2.28 -4.15 -6.94
N VAL A 101 3.55 -3.71 -7.00
CA VAL A 101 4.71 -4.59 -6.85
C VAL A 101 4.70 -5.29 -5.49
N CYS A 102 4.42 -4.57 -4.40
CA CYS A 102 4.28 -5.18 -3.07
C CYS A 102 3.17 -6.23 -3.03
N GLY A 103 2.01 -5.96 -3.64
CA GLY A 103 0.93 -6.94 -3.75
C GLY A 103 1.34 -8.21 -4.51
N ILE A 104 2.09 -8.06 -5.61
CA ILE A 104 2.65 -9.20 -6.36
C ILE A 104 3.64 -10.00 -5.52
N ILE A 105 4.52 -9.32 -4.77
CA ILE A 105 5.47 -9.97 -3.84
C ILE A 105 4.72 -10.79 -2.79
N PHE A 106 3.62 -10.26 -2.23
CA PHE A 106 2.79 -11.00 -1.28
C PHE A 106 2.22 -12.27 -1.92
N ILE A 107 1.70 -12.19 -3.16
CA ILE A 107 1.19 -13.36 -3.89
C ILE A 107 2.30 -14.39 -4.10
N ILE A 108 3.46 -14.00 -4.64
CA ILE A 108 4.59 -14.92 -4.92
C ILE A 108 5.08 -15.56 -3.62
N SER A 109 5.22 -14.76 -2.56
CA SER A 109 5.67 -15.27 -1.26
C SER A 109 4.68 -16.29 -0.67
N SER A 110 3.38 -16.12 -0.92
CA SER A 110 2.37 -17.10 -0.51
C SER A 110 2.50 -18.42 -1.28
N ILE A 111 2.83 -18.37 -2.57
CA ILE A 111 2.96 -19.57 -3.42
C ILE A 111 4.21 -20.36 -3.00
N LYS A 112 5.35 -19.69 -2.86
CA LYS A 112 6.64 -20.31 -2.55
C LYS A 112 6.71 -20.87 -1.12
N ALA A 113 5.88 -20.38 -0.21
CA ALA A 113 5.82 -20.92 1.15
C ALA A 113 5.19 -22.33 1.25
N HIS A 114 4.65 -22.85 0.14
CA HIS A 114 3.96 -24.14 0.07
C HIS A 114 4.68 -25.19 -0.81
N GLU A 115 5.78 -24.82 -1.48
CA GLU A 115 6.74 -25.77 -2.09
C GLU A 115 7.77 -26.22 -1.04
#